data_AF-A0A3P7KBQ3-F1
#
_entry.id   AF-A0A3P7KBQ3-F1
#
_cell.length_a   1.000
_cell.length_b   1.000
_cell.length_c   1.000
_cell.angle_alpha   90.00
_cell.angle_beta   90.00
_cell.angle_gamma   90.00
#
_symmetry.space_group_name_H-M   'P 1'
#
loop_
_entity.id
_entity.type
_entity.pdbx_description
1 polymer ?
#
loop_
_entity_poly.entity_id
_entity_poly.type
_entity_poly.pdbx_seq_one_letter_code
_entity_poly.pdbx_strand_id
1 'polypeptide(L)'
;MPVYIVLDYDVLIQRLKTVCPLVNSPSLIAVIPSFVLRKLDANKNLCAEARPAIRMCEMWQTRGRIRVVTASTHTECCNSLAESVAAAGDVGAKSPRHALVAVLVEDLESFQDMQIPCKF
;
A
#
# COMPACT_ATOMS: atom_id res chain seq x y z
N MET A 1 13.25 10.98 -3.78
CA MET A 1 12.61 10.50 -2.54
C MET A 1 11.59 9.44 -2.94
N PRO A 2 11.66 8.18 -2.48
CA PRO A 2 10.64 7.19 -2.82
C PRO A 2 9.31 7.56 -2.15
N VAL A 3 8.22 7.46 -2.91
CA VAL A 3 6.86 7.71 -2.43
C VAL A 3 6.09 6.39 -2.46
N TYR A 4 5.70 5.91 -1.28
CA TYR A 4 4.91 4.70 -1.14
C TYR A 4 3.42 5.05 -1.08
N ILE A 5 2.61 4.35 -1.85
CA ILE A 5 1.14 4.42 -1.76
C ILE A 5 0.64 3.08 -1.23
N VAL A 6 0.00 3.10 -0.06
CA VAL A 6 -0.63 1.91 0.54
C VAL A 6 -2.08 1.87 0.07
N LEU A 7 -2.46 0.79 -0.62
CA LEU A 7 -3.79 0.60 -1.16
C LEU A 7 -4.68 -0.14 -0.17
N ASP A 8 -5.81 0.45 0.17
CA ASP A 8 -6.85 -0.19 0.99
C ASP A 8 -7.87 -0.96 0.14
N TYR A 9 -8.62 -1.85 0.79
CA TYR A 9 -9.72 -2.63 0.24
C TYR A 9 -10.75 -1.76 -0.48
N ASP A 10 -11.28 -0.72 0.16
CA ASP A 10 -12.37 0.08 -0.41
C ASP A 10 -11.91 0.83 -1.66
N VAL A 11 -10.67 1.31 -1.66
CA VAL A 11 -10.03 1.91 -2.83
C VAL A 11 -9.90 0.93 -3.99
N LEU A 12 -9.51 -0.32 -3.72
CA LEU A 12 -9.39 -1.36 -4.75
C LEU A 12 -10.76 -1.78 -5.33
N ILE A 13 -11.81 -1.72 -4.52
CA ILE A 13 -13.17 -2.08 -4.92
C ILE A 13 -13.86 -0.94 -5.69
N GLN A 14 -13.80 0.29 -5.17
CA GLN A 14 -14.58 1.41 -5.66
C GLN A 14 -13.82 2.30 -6.68
N ARG A 15 -12.49 2.34 -6.59
CA ARG A 15 -11.64 3.29 -7.35
C ARG A 15 -10.57 2.63 -8.20
N LEU A 16 -10.75 1.36 -8.56
CA LEU A 16 -9.77 0.57 -9.31
C LEU A 16 -9.25 1.28 -10.57
N LYS A 17 -10.16 1.89 -11.34
CA LYS A 17 -9.81 2.65 -12.56
C LYS A 17 -8.97 3.89 -12.27
N THR A 18 -9.27 4.59 -11.18
CA THR A 18 -8.58 5.81 -10.75
C THR A 18 -7.18 5.50 -10.21
N VAL A 19 -7.01 4.37 -9.54
CA VAL A 19 -5.74 3.97 -8.93
C VAL A 19 -4.78 3.29 -9.90
N CYS A 20 -5.30 2.68 -10.97
CA CYS A 20 -4.47 1.99 -11.96
C CYS A 20 -3.33 2.86 -12.55
N PRO A 21 -3.55 4.14 -12.93
CA PRO A 21 -2.45 5.04 -13.33
C PRO A 21 -1.41 5.27 -12.24
N LEU A 22 -1.82 5.34 -10.97
CA LEU A 22 -0.90 5.55 -9.84
C LEU A 22 0.01 4.33 -9.64
N VAL A 23 -0.53 3.12 -9.73
CA VAL A 23 0.23 1.86 -9.62
C VAL A 23 1.22 1.68 -10.76
N ASN A 24 0.88 2.18 -11.96
CA ASN A 24 1.77 2.11 -13.11
C ASN A 24 2.79 3.26 -13.19
N SER A 25 2.66 4.27 -12.33
CA SER A 25 3.59 5.40 -12.29
C SER A 25 4.98 4.93 -11.86
N PRO A 26 6.05 5.27 -12.60
CA PRO A 26 7.42 4.92 -12.21
C PRO A 26 7.90 5.72 -10.98
N SER A 27 7.20 6.80 -10.63
CA SER A 27 7.55 7.66 -9.50
C SER A 27 6.98 7.19 -8.17
N LEU A 28 6.07 6.21 -8.18
CA LEU A 28 5.36 5.70 -7.01
C LEU A 28 5.68 4.22 -6.79
N ILE A 29 5.71 3.81 -5.53
CA ILE A 29 5.81 2.41 -5.14
C ILE A 29 4.48 2.02 -4.53
N ALA A 30 3.68 1.26 -5.28
CA ALA A 30 2.41 0.75 -4.79
C ALA A 30 2.63 -0.42 -3.85
N VAL A 31 1.96 -0.37 -2.70
CA VAL A 31 2.03 -1.38 -1.65
C VAL A 31 0.62 -1.88 -1.34
N ILE A 32 0.45 -3.19 -1.27
CA ILE A 32 -0.79 -3.82 -0.81
C ILE A 32 -0.51 -4.60 0.48
N PRO A 33 -1.16 -4.24 1.60
CA PRO A 33 -1.08 -5.04 2.81
C PRO A 33 -1.74 -6.42 2.64
N SER A 34 -1.17 -7.47 3.22
CA SER A 34 -1.69 -8.84 3.05
C SER A 34 -3.10 -9.03 3.63
N PHE A 35 -3.49 -8.30 4.68
CA PHE A 35 -4.87 -8.34 5.19
C PHE A 35 -5.88 -7.77 4.19
N VAL A 36 -5.50 -6.81 3.34
CA VAL A 36 -6.36 -6.28 2.27
C VAL A 36 -6.65 -7.37 1.23
N LEU A 37 -5.63 -8.14 0.83
CA LEU A 37 -5.80 -9.28 -0.08
C LEU A 37 -6.69 -10.37 0.54
N ARG A 38 -6.53 -10.66 1.85
CA ARG A 38 -7.41 -11.59 2.58
C ARG A 38 -8.86 -11.09 2.61
N LYS A 39 -9.07 -9.78 2.84
CA LYS A 39 -10.41 -9.16 2.82
C LYS A 39 -11.04 -9.23 1.42
N LEU A 40 -10.26 -9.01 0.36
CA LEU A 40 -10.70 -9.22 -1.03
C LEU A 40 -11.12 -10.66 -1.28
N ASP A 41 -10.29 -11.63 -0.91
CA ASP A 41 -10.58 -13.05 -1.15
C ASP A 41 -11.82 -13.54 -0.38
N ALA A 42 -11.97 -13.12 0.88
CA ALA A 42 -13.15 -13.43 1.69
C ALA A 42 -14.45 -12.88 1.09
N ASN A 43 -14.39 -11.76 0.36
CA ASN A 43 -15.56 -11.09 -0.22
C ASN A 43 -15.77 -11.39 -1.72
N LYS A 44 -14.96 -12.25 -2.35
CA LYS A 44 -15.00 -12.50 -3.82
C LYS A 44 -16.31 -13.08 -4.37
N ASN A 45 -17.17 -13.61 -3.49
CA ASN A 45 -18.48 -14.16 -3.85
C ASN A 45 -19.63 -13.26 -3.38
N LEU A 46 -19.33 -12.22 -2.61
CA LEU A 46 -20.29 -11.30 -2.00
C LEU A 46 -20.27 -9.92 -2.67
N CYS A 47 -19.12 -9.53 -3.22
CA CYS A 47 -18.89 -8.26 -3.91
C CYS A 47 -18.47 -8.56 -5.37
N ALA A 48 -19.21 -8.02 -6.34
CA ALA A 48 -18.97 -8.26 -7.76
C ALA A 48 -17.62 -7.69 -8.23
N GLU A 49 -17.16 -6.65 -7.57
CA GLU A 49 -15.94 -5.89 -7.85
C GLU A 49 -14.69 -6.57 -7.26
N ALA A 50 -14.85 -7.45 -6.26
CA ALA A 50 -13.72 -8.11 -5.58
C ALA A 50 -12.93 -9.03 -6.52
N ARG A 51 -13.60 -9.81 -7.40
CA ARG A 51 -12.90 -10.67 -8.38
C ARG A 51 -12.09 -9.85 -9.40
N PRO A 52 -12.64 -8.80 -10.05
CA PRO A 52 -11.85 -7.87 -10.85
C PRO A 52 -10.66 -7.27 -10.11
N ALA A 53 -10.84 -6.82 -8.86
CA ALA A 53 -9.77 -6.25 -8.06
C ALA A 53 -8.64 -7.26 -7.78
N ILE A 54 -8.98 -8.50 -7.41
CA ILE A 54 -8.00 -9.59 -7.21
C ILE A 54 -7.20 -9.84 -8.48
N ARG A 55 -7.87 -10.02 -9.62
CA ARG A 55 -7.21 -10.26 -10.92
C ARG A 55 -6.26 -9.12 -11.29
N MET A 56 -6.65 -7.88 -10.98
CA MET A 56 -5.81 -6.73 -11.23
C MET A 56 -4.57 -6.72 -10.31
N CYS A 57 -4.74 -7.06 -9.02
CA CYS A 57 -3.62 -7.18 -8.09
C CYS A 57 -2.63 -8.26 -8.52
N GLU A 58 -3.10 -9.43 -8.95
CA GLU A 58 -2.26 -10.51 -9.51
C GLU A 58 -1.48 -10.04 -10.75
N MET A 59 -2.15 -9.34 -11.66
CA MET A 59 -1.52 -8.75 -12.84
C MET A 59 -0.43 -7.73 -12.46
N TRP A 60 -0.70 -6.87 -11.50
CA TRP A 60 0.30 -5.92 -11.01
C TRP A 60 1.48 -6.61 -10.33
N GLN A 61 1.24 -7.66 -9.56
CA GLN A 61 2.29 -8.42 -8.88
C GLN A 61 3.22 -9.12 -9.88
N THR A 62 2.65 -9.83 -10.84
CA THR A 62 3.42 -10.51 -11.91
C THR A 62 4.26 -9.54 -12.75
N ARG A 63 3.81 -8.30 -12.89
CA ARG A 63 4.53 -7.21 -13.58
C ARG A 63 5.50 -6.44 -12.68
N GLY A 64 5.65 -6.82 -11.41
CA GLY A 64 6.49 -6.12 -10.44
C GLY A 64 6.05 -4.67 -10.14
N ARG A 65 4.76 -4.37 -10.34
CA ARG A 65 4.19 -3.02 -10.13
C ARG A 65 3.74 -2.75 -8.70
N ILE A 66 3.45 -3.80 -7.94
CA ILE A 66 3.09 -3.70 -6.53
C ILE A 66 4.07 -4.49 -5.67
N ARG A 67 4.20 -4.08 -4.41
CA ARG A 67 4.82 -4.87 -3.34
C ARG A 67 3.73 -5.32 -2.38
N VAL A 68 3.73 -6.61 -2.05
CA VAL A 68 2.85 -7.13 -1.00
C VAL A 68 3.61 -7.12 0.32
N VAL A 69 3.06 -6.47 1.34
CA VAL A 69 3.65 -6.41 2.67
C VAL A 69 2.79 -7.21 3.64
N THR A 70 3.41 -8.13 4.37
CA THR A 70 2.73 -8.88 5.43
C THR A 70 2.38 -7.91 6.55
N ALA A 71 1.09 -7.72 6.79
CA ALA A 71 0.59 -6.90 7.88
C ALA A 71 -0.82 -7.35 8.27
N SER A 72 -1.19 -7.10 9.52
CA SER A 72 -2.55 -7.27 10.05
C SER A 72 -3.36 -5.98 10.05
N THR A 73 -2.69 -4.82 10.02
CA THR A 73 -3.31 -3.49 9.99
C THR A 73 -2.55 -2.52 9.08
N HIS A 74 -3.17 -1.40 8.70
CA HIS A 74 -2.50 -0.34 7.95
C HIS A 74 -1.33 0.29 8.73
N THR A 75 -1.50 0.48 10.03
CA THR A 75 -0.46 1.01 10.93
C THR A 75 0.78 0.14 10.93
N GLU A 76 0.61 -1.18 11.09
CA GLU A 76 1.71 -2.14 11.04
C GLU A 76 2.42 -2.10 9.67
N CYS A 77 1.64 -2.05 8.57
CA CYS A 77 2.21 -1.94 7.22
C CYS A 77 3.04 -0.67 7.05
N CYS A 78 2.52 0.49 7.47
CA CYS A 78 3.21 1.77 7.33
C CYS A 78 4.46 1.84 8.20
N ASN A 79 4.41 1.32 9.43
CA ASN A 79 5.57 1.23 10.31
C ASN A 79 6.68 0.35 9.69
N SER A 80 6.32 -0.83 9.17
CA SER A 80 7.26 -1.72 8.52
C SER A 80 7.92 -1.09 7.29
N LEU A 81 7.16 -0.31 6.51
CA LEU A 81 7.71 0.47 5.38
C LEU A 81 8.67 1.56 5.86
N ALA A 82 8.31 2.31 6.90
CA ALA A 82 9.16 3.35 7.47
C ALA A 82 10.47 2.77 8.00
N GLU A 83 10.42 1.63 8.71
CA GLU A 83 11.61 0.92 9.20
C GLU A 83 12.48 0.37 8.07
N SER A 84 11.86 -0.17 7.02
CA SER A 84 12.58 -0.68 5.84
C SER A 84 13.36 0.43 5.12
N VAL A 85 12.79 1.63 5.04
CA VAL A 85 13.46 2.81 4.46
C VAL A 85 14.61 3.25 5.34
N ALA A 86 14.40 3.31 6.66
CA ALA A 86 15.45 3.70 7.61
C ALA A 86 16.64 2.73 7.57
N ALA A 87 16.38 1.42 7.57
CA ALA A 87 17.42 0.38 7.51
C ALA A 87 18.20 0.40 6.18
N ALA A 88 17.56 0.73 5.06
CA ALA A 88 18.24 0.88 3.77
C ALA A 88 19.14 2.14 3.70
N GLY A 89 18.98 3.09 4.62
CA GLY A 89 19.83 4.28 4.76
C GLY A 89 21.14 4.03 5.51
N ASP A 90 21.17 3.03 6.40
CA ASP A 90 22.34 2.74 7.26
C ASP A 90 23.48 2.03 6.53
N VAL A 91 23.22 1.41 5.36
CA VAL A 91 24.26 0.79 4.53
C VAL A 91 24.94 1.85 3.65
N GLY A 92 25.67 2.77 4.29
CA GLY A 92 26.69 3.60 3.63
C GLY A 92 26.30 5.00 3.14
N ALA A 93 25.19 5.60 3.57
CA ALA A 93 24.80 6.93 3.14
C ALA A 93 24.94 8.01 4.23
N LYS A 94 25.66 9.08 3.92
CA LYS A 94 25.54 10.38 4.60
C LYS A 94 24.11 10.91 4.37
N SER A 95 23.33 11.04 5.43
CA SER A 95 21.99 11.64 5.52
C SER A 95 20.80 10.66 5.39
N PRO A 96 19.81 10.71 6.31
CA PRO A 96 18.64 9.85 6.26
C PRO A 96 17.84 10.11 4.98
N ARG A 97 17.64 9.06 4.17
CA ARG A 97 16.74 9.13 3.02
C ARG A 97 15.31 9.17 3.55
N HIS A 98 14.72 10.36 3.52
CA HIS A 98 13.30 10.54 3.80
C HIS A 98 12.48 9.68 2.83
N ALA A 99 11.39 9.08 3.30
CA ALA A 99 10.37 8.47 2.45
C ALA A 99 9.01 9.04 2.83
N LEU A 100 8.18 9.27 1.82
CA LEU A 100 6.79 9.64 2.03
C LEU A 100 5.95 8.37 1.95
N VAL A 101 5.20 8.07 3.01
CA VAL A 101 4.20 6.99 3.02
C VAL A 101 2.84 7.67 2.99
N ALA A 102 2.08 7.44 1.92
CA ALA A 102 0.70 7.88 1.78
C ALA A 102 -0.21 6.66 1.83
N VAL A 103 -1.29 6.75 2.60
CA VAL A 103 -2.33 5.71 2.62
C VAL A 103 -3.51 6.22 1.80
N LEU A 104 -3.93 5.43 0.80
CA LEU A 104 -5.12 5.73 0.01
C LEU A 104 -6.29 4.98 0.62
N VAL A 105 -7.17 5.72 1.26
CA VAL A 105 -8.39 5.24 1.93
C VAL A 105 -9.58 6.08 1.46
N GLU A 106 -10.75 5.47 1.40
CA GLU A 106 -11.99 6.21 1.14
C GLU A 106 -12.64 6.72 2.42
N ASP A 107 -12.53 5.98 3.51
CA ASP A 107 -13.01 6.40 4.82
C ASP A 107 -11.87 7.07 5.60
N LEU A 108 -11.85 8.41 5.57
CA LEU A 108 -10.88 9.20 6.33
C LEU A 108 -11.10 9.12 7.85
N GLU A 109 -12.33 8.88 8.32
CA GLU A 109 -12.66 8.84 9.75
C GLU A 109 -11.98 7.66 10.44
N SER A 110 -11.94 6.51 9.76
CA SER A 110 -11.22 5.31 10.20
C SER A 110 -9.70 5.50 10.37
N PHE A 111 -9.13 6.60 9.89
CA PHE A 111 -7.68 6.85 9.85
C PHE A 111 -7.26 8.16 10.53
N GLN A 112 -8.18 8.91 11.15
CA GLN A 112 -7.85 10.18 11.80
C GLN A 112 -6.82 10.04 12.92
N ASP A 113 -6.82 8.89 13.61
CA ASP A 113 -5.90 8.60 14.73
C ASP A 113 -4.59 7.94 14.28
N MET A 114 -4.42 7.69 12.98
CA MET A 114 -3.24 7.00 12.47
C MET A 114 -2.03 7.94 12.42
N GLN A 115 -1.24 7.93 13.49
CA GLN A 115 0.08 8.56 13.50
C GLN A 115 1.14 7.57 13.02
N ILE A 116 1.72 7.82 11.85
CA ILE A 116 2.95 7.14 11.43
C ILE A 116 4.10 7.82 12.19
N PRO A 117 4.81 7.13 13.10
CA PRO A 117 5.89 7.74 13.86
C PRO A 117 6.99 8.23 12.92
N CYS A 118 7.15 9.55 12.83
CA CYS A 118 8.30 10.17 12.19
C CYS A 118 9.49 10.05 13.15
N LYS A 119 10.38 9.07 12.94
CA LYS A 119 11.70 9.08 13.57
C LYS A 119 12.56 10.08 12.82
N PHE A 120 12.68 11.28 13.39
CA PHE A 120 13.66 12.29 12.98
C PHE A 120 15.06 11.92 13.49
#